data_AF-A0A959KRB9-F1
#
_entry.id   AF-A0A959KRB9-F1
#
_cell.length_a   1.000
_cell.length_b   1.000
_cell.length_c   1.000
_cell.angle_alpha   90.00
_cell.angle_beta   90.00
_cell.angle_gamma   90.00
#
_symmetry.space_group_name_H-M   'P 1'
#
loop_
_entity.id
_entity.type
_entity.pdbx_description
1 polymer ?
#
loop_
_entity_poly.entity_id
_entity_poly.type
_entity_poly.pdbx_seq_one_letter_code
_entity_poly.pdbx_strand_id
1 'polypeptide(L)'
;STDDYRFGRQLTSSLLGFYQLQPAGGWLFIPLAGLSVEQIGADRYPTGLSVHGTGGNGGFALAGVNVRYRDWQIAFAARLPAWQSYSDGKVDARTRLTLELSYFF
;
A
#
# COMPACT_ATOMS: atom_id res chain seq x y z
N SER A 1 -22.52 -12.28 26.45
CA SER A 1 -22.20 -11.83 25.08
C SER A 1 -21.42 -10.54 25.22
N THR A 2 -20.09 -10.61 25.23
CA THR A 2 -19.20 -9.46 25.47
C THR A 2 -18.08 -9.48 24.44
N ASP A 3 -18.48 -9.64 23.18
CA ASP A 3 -17.60 -9.59 22.00
C ASP A 3 -17.75 -8.24 21.27
N ASP A 4 -17.77 -7.12 22.00
CA ASP A 4 -17.80 -5.78 21.40
C ASP A 4 -16.39 -5.18 21.28
N TYR A 5 -15.44 -6.00 20.80
CA TYR A 5 -14.13 -5.50 20.41
C TYR A 5 -14.28 -4.71 19.10
N ARG A 6 -13.75 -3.49 19.08
CA ARG A 6 -13.90 -2.60 17.92
C ARG A 6 -12.55 -2.29 17.32
N PHE A 7 -12.32 -2.77 16.10
CA PHE A 7 -11.15 -2.40 15.33
C PHE A 7 -11.15 -0.91 15.00
N GLY A 8 -9.96 -0.31 15.05
CA GLY A 8 -9.72 1.04 14.64
C GLY A 8 -10.03 1.23 13.16
N ARG A 9 -10.44 2.44 12.81
CA ARG A 9 -10.67 2.81 11.40
C ARG A 9 -9.33 3.03 10.73
N GLN A 10 -9.18 2.52 9.52
CA GLN A 10 -8.03 2.76 8.67
C GLN A 10 -8.42 3.66 7.51
N LEU A 11 -7.63 4.70 7.29
CA LEU A 11 -7.73 5.58 6.14
C LEU A 11 -6.40 5.56 5.40
N THR A 12 -6.46 5.28 4.11
CA THR A 12 -5.30 5.31 3.22
C THR A 12 -5.59 6.25 2.07
N SER A 13 -4.69 7.20 1.84
CA SER A 13 -4.77 8.15 0.73
C SER A 13 -3.51 8.01 -0.12
N SER A 14 -3.67 7.96 -1.44
CA SER A 14 -2.55 7.77 -2.36
C SER A 14 -2.64 8.75 -3.54
N LEU A 15 -1.48 9.23 -3.97
CA LEU A 15 -1.30 9.98 -5.19
C LEU A 15 -0.30 9.23 -6.07
N LEU A 16 -0.72 8.87 -7.29
CA LEU A 16 0.10 8.11 -8.22
C LEU A 16 0.15 8.82 -9.56
N GLY A 17 1.36 9.09 -10.04
CA GLY A 17 1.63 9.47 -11.41
C GLY A 17 2.10 8.28 -12.21
N PHE A 18 1.69 8.20 -13.47
CA PHE A 18 2.16 7.19 -14.41
C PHE A 18 2.38 7.82 -15.78
N TYR A 19 3.20 7.15 -16.58
CA TYR A 19 3.43 7.54 -17.96
C TYR A 19 3.36 6.31 -18.86
N GLN A 20 2.80 6.46 -20.05
CA GLN A 20 2.62 5.35 -20.98
C GLN A 20 3.62 5.45 -22.14
N LEU A 21 4.45 4.43 -22.30
CA LEU A 21 5.44 4.29 -23.35
C LEU A 21 5.07 3.10 -24.23
N GLN A 22 4.73 3.36 -25.49
CA GLN A 22 4.36 2.32 -26.44
C GLN A 22 5.34 2.32 -27.63
N PRO A 23 6.53 1.70 -27.47
CA PRO A 23 7.46 1.53 -28.57
C PRO A 23 6.85 0.63 -29.65
N ALA A 24 7.39 0.72 -30.87
CA ALA A 24 7.01 -0.17 -31.97
C ALA A 24 7.20 -1.65 -31.57
N GLY A 25 6.30 -2.52 -32.03
CA GLY A 25 6.38 -3.96 -31.76
C GLY A 25 5.42 -4.49 -30.69
N GLY A 26 4.39 -3.72 -30.30
CA GLY A 26 3.29 -4.23 -29.44
C GLY A 26 3.60 -4.31 -27.95
N TRP A 27 4.72 -3.71 -27.53
CA TRP A 27 5.08 -3.55 -26.12
C TRP A 27 4.46 -2.29 -25.54
N LEU A 28 4.10 -2.34 -24.28
CA LEU A 28 3.58 -1.23 -23.51
C LEU A 28 4.27 -1.18 -22.15
N PHE A 29 4.99 -0.10 -21.88
CA PHE A 29 5.67 0.14 -20.61
C PHE A 29 4.95 1.27 -19.87
N ILE A 30 4.61 1.04 -18.62
CA ILE A 30 3.89 1.99 -17.78
C ILE A 30 4.68 2.15 -16.47
N PRO A 31 5.76 2.94 -16.45
CA PRO A 31 6.37 3.35 -15.19
C PRO A 31 5.35 4.15 -14.36
N LEU A 32 5.37 3.91 -13.05
CA LEU A 32 4.53 4.58 -12.07
C LEU A 32 5.35 4.98 -10.84
N ALA A 33 5.02 6.12 -10.27
CA ALA A 33 5.62 6.60 -9.03
C ALA A 33 4.61 7.43 -8.25
N GLY A 34 4.72 7.44 -6.93
CA GLY A 34 3.73 8.11 -6.10
C GLY A 34 4.07 8.13 -4.64
N LEU A 35 3.12 8.64 -3.87
CA LEU A 35 3.16 8.73 -2.43
C LEU A 35 1.85 8.17 -1.87
N SER A 36 1.92 7.54 -0.70
CA SER A 36 0.74 7.14 0.07
C SER A 36 0.91 7.51 1.53
N VAL A 37 -0.18 7.90 2.16
CA VAL A 37 -0.26 8.13 3.61
C VAL A 37 -1.33 7.23 4.19
N GLU A 38 -1.08 6.74 5.39
CA GLU A 38 -1.94 5.84 6.11
C GLU A 38 -2.12 6.32 7.53
N GLN A 39 -3.36 6.23 8.02
CA GLN A 39 -3.74 6.53 9.38
C GLN A 39 -4.65 5.42 9.88
N ILE A 40 -4.23 4.78 10.97
CA ILE A 40 -4.90 3.66 11.62
C ILE A 40 -5.27 4.12 13.03
N GLY A 41 -6.58 4.17 13.32
CA GLY A 41 -7.06 4.39 14.67
C GLY A 41 -6.68 3.25 15.60
N ALA A 42 -6.55 3.53 16.89
CA ALA A 42 -6.40 2.48 17.89
C ALA A 42 -7.69 1.65 18.01
N ASP A 43 -7.54 0.38 18.31
CA ASP A 43 -8.64 -0.52 18.62
C ASP A 43 -9.21 -0.20 20.00
N ARG A 44 -10.44 -0.64 20.29
CA ARG A 44 -11.10 -0.44 21.58
C ARG A 44 -11.63 -1.75 22.15
N TYR A 45 -11.39 -1.93 23.44
CA TYR A 45 -12.02 -2.98 24.24
C TYR A 45 -13.53 -2.71 24.41
N PRO A 46 -14.33 -3.73 24.80
CA PRO A 46 -15.76 -3.53 25.14
C PRO A 46 -16.00 -2.48 26.24
N THR A 47 -14.98 -2.22 27.07
CA THR A 47 -15.00 -1.15 28.09
C THR A 47 -14.88 0.26 27.52
N GLY A 48 -14.66 0.40 26.20
CA GLY A 48 -14.42 1.66 25.51
C GLY A 48 -12.99 2.17 25.59
N LEU A 49 -12.12 1.50 26.37
CA LEU A 49 -10.70 1.85 26.50
C LEU A 49 -9.92 1.45 25.25
N SER A 50 -8.95 2.29 24.86
CA SER A 50 -8.06 1.99 23.74
C SER A 50 -7.15 0.81 24.07
N VAL A 51 -6.94 -0.06 23.10
CA VAL A 51 -6.02 -1.20 23.19
C VAL A 51 -4.61 -0.67 22.99
N HIS A 52 -3.76 -0.86 24.00
CA HIS A 52 -2.37 -0.39 23.94
C HIS A 52 -1.60 -1.03 22.78
N GLY A 53 -0.78 -0.24 22.09
CA GLY A 53 0.03 -0.73 20.97
C GLY A 53 -0.77 -1.04 19.70
N THR A 54 -1.97 -0.47 19.53
CA THR A 54 -2.73 -0.56 18.28
C THR A 54 -2.83 0.81 17.59
N GLY A 55 -3.08 0.78 16.29
CA GLY A 55 -3.11 1.99 15.46
C GLY A 55 -1.72 2.52 15.09
N GLY A 56 -1.71 3.69 14.46
CA GLY A 56 -0.50 4.35 13.98
C GLY A 56 -0.69 5.07 12.67
N ASN A 57 0.40 5.56 12.11
CA ASN A 57 0.40 6.24 10.83
C ASN A 57 1.71 6.01 10.09
N GLY A 58 1.70 6.27 8.79
CA GLY A 58 2.91 6.22 7.98
C GLY A 58 2.73 6.83 6.62
N GLY A 59 3.84 7.30 6.08
CA GLY A 59 3.96 7.75 4.71
C GLY A 59 4.93 6.87 3.94
N PHE A 60 4.58 6.59 2.70
CA PHE A 60 5.33 5.68 1.84
C PHE A 60 5.53 6.29 0.47
N ALA A 61 6.73 6.10 -0.09
CA ALA A 61 6.98 6.28 -1.49
C ALA A 61 6.64 5.01 -2.27
N LEU A 62 6.09 5.18 -3.46
CA LEU A 62 5.71 4.12 -4.37
C LEU A 62 6.49 4.31 -5.67
N ALA A 63 7.04 3.22 -6.20
CA ALA A 63 7.64 3.19 -7.53
C ALA A 63 7.39 1.82 -8.16
N GLY A 64 7.17 1.78 -9.46
CA GLY A 64 6.92 0.54 -10.17
C GLY A 64 6.91 0.69 -11.67
N VAL A 65 6.70 -0.42 -12.34
CA VAL A 65 6.56 -0.50 -13.79
C VAL A 65 5.62 -1.65 -14.15
N ASN A 66 4.67 -1.38 -15.04
CA ASN A 66 3.90 -2.41 -15.70
C ASN A 66 4.41 -2.58 -17.13
N VAL A 67 4.72 -3.82 -17.50
CA VAL A 67 5.14 -4.18 -18.84
C VAL A 67 4.09 -5.10 -19.42
N ARG A 68 3.47 -4.69 -20.52
CA ARG A 68 2.47 -5.48 -21.23
C ARG A 68 2.95 -5.81 -22.65
N TYR A 69 2.69 -7.04 -23.06
CA TYR A 69 2.90 -7.53 -24.41
C TYR A 69 1.72 -8.41 -24.81
N ARG A 70 0.95 -7.97 -25.81
CA ARG A 70 -0.30 -8.62 -26.24
C ARG A 70 -1.26 -8.81 -25.05
N ASP A 71 -1.47 -10.07 -24.67
CA ASP A 71 -2.40 -10.54 -23.66
C ASP A 71 -1.73 -10.72 -22.29
N TRP A 72 -0.42 -10.52 -22.18
CA TRP A 72 0.32 -10.69 -20.93
C TRP A 72 0.75 -9.35 -20.35
N GLN A 73 0.68 -9.22 -19.03
CA GLN A 73 1.26 -8.10 -18.28
C GLN A 73 2.03 -8.59 -17.07
N ILE A 74 3.22 -8.02 -16.86
CA ILE A 74 4.02 -8.17 -15.65
C ILE A 74 4.08 -6.80 -14.98
N ALA A 75 3.68 -6.72 -13.72
CA ALA A 75 3.79 -5.51 -12.91
C ALA A 75 4.78 -5.74 -11.77
N PHE A 76 5.72 -4.83 -11.62
CA PHE A 76 6.65 -4.79 -10.50
C PHE A 76 6.46 -3.47 -9.75
N ALA A 77 6.30 -3.52 -8.43
CA ALA A 77 6.17 -2.33 -7.60
C ALA A 77 6.91 -2.47 -6.26
N ALA A 78 7.44 -1.37 -5.78
CA ALA A 78 8.08 -1.21 -4.48
C ALA A 78 7.35 -0.12 -3.67
N ARG A 79 7.02 -0.43 -2.42
CA ARG A 79 6.51 0.51 -1.42
C ARG A 79 7.57 0.68 -0.33
N LEU A 80 8.13 1.88 -0.25
CA LEU A 80 9.23 2.25 0.64
C LEU A 80 8.68 3.11 1.78
N PRO A 81 8.88 2.73 3.06
CA PRO A 81 8.49 3.58 4.18
C PRO A 81 9.36 4.84 4.18
N ALA A 82 8.75 6.02 4.08
CA ALA A 82 9.43 7.31 4.18
C ALA A 82 9.41 7.83 5.62
N TRP A 83 8.27 7.66 6.30
CA TRP A 83 8.10 7.93 7.72
C TRP A 83 7.03 7.01 8.30
N GLN A 84 7.13 6.65 9.57
CA GLN A 84 6.15 5.78 10.23
C GLN A 84 6.15 5.94 11.74
N SER A 85 4.99 5.70 12.34
CA SER A 85 4.82 5.50 13.76
C SER A 85 3.64 4.55 13.97
N TYR A 86 3.95 3.26 14.12
CA TYR A 86 2.94 2.23 14.40
C TYR A 86 3.11 1.70 15.82
N SER A 87 1.99 1.51 16.52
CA SER A 87 1.97 0.91 17.86
C SER A 87 2.92 1.60 18.84
N ASP A 88 2.92 2.93 18.87
CA ASP A 88 3.84 3.79 19.64
C ASP A 88 5.33 3.54 19.32
N GLY A 89 5.64 3.31 18.04
CA GLY A 89 7.01 3.08 17.56
C GLY A 89 7.55 1.68 17.82
N LYS A 90 6.69 0.73 18.23
CA LYS A 90 7.08 -0.67 18.46
C LYS A 90 7.05 -1.53 17.20
N VAL A 91 6.40 -1.05 16.14
CA VAL A 91 6.26 -1.76 14.88
C VAL A 91 6.83 -0.91 13.75
N ASP A 92 7.73 -1.53 12.98
CA ASP A 92 8.32 -0.93 11.80
C ASP A 92 7.74 -1.56 10.53
N ALA A 93 7.09 -0.74 9.69
CA ALA A 93 6.85 -1.16 8.32
C ALA A 93 8.18 -1.23 7.57
N ARG A 94 8.30 -2.26 6.73
CA ARG A 94 9.47 -2.55 5.90
C ARG A 94 9.12 -2.31 4.44
N THR A 95 10.13 -2.24 3.59
CA THR A 95 9.95 -2.22 2.14
C THR A 95 9.12 -3.42 1.70
N ARG A 96 8.07 -3.17 0.92
CA ARG A 96 7.25 -4.21 0.30
C ARG A 96 7.50 -4.22 -1.21
N LEU A 97 7.93 -5.36 -1.74
CA LEU A 97 8.05 -5.61 -3.17
C LEU A 97 6.84 -6.44 -3.61
N THR A 98 6.26 -6.09 -4.76
CA THR A 98 5.12 -6.79 -5.35
C THR A 98 5.47 -7.13 -6.78
N LEU A 99 5.22 -8.38 -7.16
CA LEU A 99 5.29 -8.87 -8.53
C LEU A 99 3.94 -9.48 -8.88
N GLU A 100 3.33 -9.02 -9.96
CA GLU A 100 2.05 -9.52 -10.46
C GLU A 100 2.22 -9.94 -11.92
N LEU A 101 1.62 -11.08 -12.27
CA LEU A 101 1.51 -11.60 -13.63
C LEU A 101 0.03 -11.72 -13.98
N SER A 102 -0.39 -11.03 -15.03
CA SER A 102 -1.77 -10.94 -15.48
C SER A 102 -1.89 -11.40 -16.93
N TYR A 103 -2.95 -12.16 -17.24
CA TYR A 103 -3.29 -12.63 -18.59
C TYR A 103 -4.71 -12.15 -18.95
N PHE A 104 -4.84 -11.47 -20.09
CA PHE A 104 -6.08 -10.89 -20.60
C PHE A 104 -6.61 -11.79 -21.73
N PHE A 105 -7.73 -12.48 -21.48
CA PHE A 105 -8.41 -13.38 -22.43
C PHE A 105 -9.67 -12.75 -23.03
#